data_AF-A0A967D5Q8-F1
#
_entry.id   AF-A0A967D5Q8-F1
#
_cell.length_a   1.000
_cell.length_b   1.000
_cell.length_c   1.000
_cell.angle_alpha   90.00
_cell.angle_beta   90.00
_cell.angle_gamma   90.00
#
_symmetry.space_group_name_H-M   'P 1'
#
loop_
_entity.id
_entity.type
_entity.pdbx_description
1 polymer ?
#
loop_
_entity_poly.entity_id
_entity_poly.type
_entity_poly.pdbx_seq_one_letter_code
_entity_poly.pdbx_strand_id
1 'polypeptide(L)' 'MAAGPLVLYGLRRHDSTVSRLGLSVSRRVGHAVVRNRWKRRLRDVFRRLRERLPAGLDIVVVVRAAG' A
#
# COMPACT_ATOMS: atom_id res chain seq x y z
N MET A 1 14.36 9.04 7.52
CA MET A 1 14.78 8.23 6.36
C MET A 1 13.73 7.16 6.09
N ALA A 2 13.03 7.19 4.96
CA ALA A 2 12.20 6.05 4.55
C ALA A 2 13.13 4.97 3.94
N ALA A 3 13.54 4.01 4.79
CA ALA A 3 14.61 3.05 4.56
C ALA A 3 14.22 1.86 3.65
N GLY A 4 13.48 2.10 2.56
CA GLY A 4 13.11 1.03 1.65
C GLY A 4 12.33 1.49 0.42
N PRO A 5 12.00 0.55 -0.49
CA PRO A 5 11.30 0.84 -1.75
C PRO A 5 9.83 1.28 -1.55
N LEU A 6 9.34 1.34 -0.30
CA LEU A 6 7.96 1.66 0.03
C LEU A 6 7.85 3.03 0.66
N VAL A 7 6.90 3.83 0.16
CA VAL A 7 6.43 5.06 0.78
C VAL A 7 4.95 4.87 1.13
N LEU A 8 4.56 5.21 2.34
CA LEU A 8 3.17 5.13 2.80
C LEU A 8 2.63 6.54 3.05
N TYR A 9 1.46 6.81 2.50
CA TYR A 9 0.63 7.96 2.83
C TYR A 9 -0.62 7.46 3.57
N GLY A 10 -1.02 8.18 4.62
CA GLY A 10 -2.21 7.87 5.40
C GLY A 10 -3.06 9.12 5.59
N LEU A 11 -4.35 9.01 5.30
CA LEU A 11 -5.34 10.04 5.61
C LEU A 11 -6.43 9.44 6.48
N ARG A 12 -6.71 10.09 7.61
CA ARG A 12 -7.85 9.71 8.45
C ARG A 12 -9.12 10.33 7.89
N ARG A 13 -10.13 9.49 7.66
CA ARG A 13 -11.51 9.90 7.40
C ARG A 13 -12.29 9.92 8.71
N HIS A 14 -13.31 10.78 8.75
CA HIS A 14 -14.21 10.93 9.89
C HIS A 14 -15.39 9.94 9.86
N ASP A 15 -15.47 9.08 8.86
CA ASP A 15 -16.44 7.99 8.82
C ASP A 15 -15.94 6.74 9.55
N SER A 16 -16.87 5.87 9.96
CA SER A 16 -16.57 4.61 10.63
C SER A 16 -16.41 3.43 9.65
N THR A 17 -16.16 3.71 8.36
CA THR A 17 -16.09 2.65 7.35
C THR A 17 -14.76 1.89 7.41
N VAL A 18 -14.70 0.74 6.75
CA VAL A 18 -13.46 -0.04 6.68
C VAL A 18 -12.34 0.75 6.03
N SER A 19 -11.12 0.54 6.51
CA SER A 19 -9.93 1.15 5.94
C SER A 19 -9.71 0.68 4.51
N ARG A 20 -9.17 1.57 3.67
CA ARG A 20 -8.98 1.36 2.23
C ARG A 20 -7.50 1.38 1.87
N LEU A 21 -7.14 0.62 0.84
CA LEU A 21 -5.78 0.53 0.33
C LEU A 21 -5.73 0.95 -1.15
N GLY A 22 -4.99 2.02 -1.43
CA GLY A 22 -4.51 2.39 -2.76
C GLY A 22 -3.09 1.87 -2.99
N LEU A 23 -2.81 1.36 -4.19
CA LEU A 23 -1.48 0.86 -4.55
C LEU A 23 -0.98 1.53 -5.83
N SER A 24 0.19 2.16 -5.76
CA SER A 24 0.93 2.65 -6.93
C SER A 24 2.26 1.92 -7.03
N VAL A 25 2.51 1.28 -8.17
CA VAL A 25 3.78 0.57 -8.42
C VAL A 25 4.37 1.14 -9.70
N SER A 26 5.51 1.82 -9.58
CA SER A 26 6.16 2.47 -10.73
C SER A 26 6.53 1.45 -11.82
N ARG A 27 6.47 1.88 -13.08
CA ARG A 27 6.95 1.08 -14.22
C ARG A 27 8.42 0.70 -14.09
N ARG A 28 9.23 1.53 -13.41
CA ARG A 28 10.66 1.28 -13.15
C ARG A 28 10.93 0.08 -12.23
N VAL A 29 9.93 -0.38 -11.48
CA VAL A 29 10.05 -1.56 -10.60
C VAL A 29 10.18 -2.85 -11.41
N GLY A 30 9.73 -2.86 -12.68
CA GLY A 30 9.87 -3.99 -13.59
C GLY A 30 8.62 -4.26 -14.42
N HIS A 31 8.61 -5.40 -15.12
CA HIS A 31 7.52 -5.83 -15.98
C HIS A 31 6.21 -6.07 -15.21
N ALA A 32 5.11 -6.21 -15.95
CA ALA A 32 3.76 -6.38 -15.38
C ALA A 32 3.69 -7.51 -14.35
N VAL A 33 4.38 -8.64 -14.57
CA VAL A 33 4.41 -9.77 -13.65
C VAL A 33 5.02 -9.39 -12.30
N VAL A 34 6.16 -8.69 -12.31
CA VAL A 34 6.84 -8.20 -11.10
C VAL A 34 5.94 -7.22 -10.34
N ARG A 35 5.35 -6.24 -11.04
CA ARG A 35 4.43 -5.27 -10.42
C ARG A 35 3.17 -5.93 -9.85
N ASN A 36 2.64 -6.95 -10.53
CA ASN A 36 1.49 -7.70 -10.04
C ASN A 36 1.83 -8.54 -8.82
N ARG A 37 3.06 -9.08 -8.72
CA ARG A 37 3.54 -9.75 -7.51
C ARG A 37 3.60 -8.81 -6.33
N TRP A 38 4.12 -7.59 -6.52
CA TRP A 38 4.10 -6.54 -5.49
C TRP A 38 2.68 -6.23 -5.02
N LYS A 39 1.76 -5.95 -5.96
CA LYS A 39 0.35 -5.67 -5.63
C LYS A 39 -0.32 -6.81 -4.86
N ARG A 40 -0.07 -8.07 -5.25
CA ARG A 40 -0.61 -9.24 -4.54
C ARG A 40 -0.11 -9.30 -3.09
N ARG A 41 1.20 -9.22 -2.87
CA ARG A 41 1.80 -9.27 -1.53
C ARG A 41 1.29 -8.13 -0.64
N LEU A 42 1.22 -6.91 -1.15
CA LEU A 42 0.75 -5.76 -0.39
C LEU A 42 -0.73 -5.87 -0.02
N ARG A 43 -1.58 -6.38 -0.92
CA ARG A 43 -2.98 -6.68 -0.59
C ARG A 43 -3.11 -7.78 0.46
N ASP A 44 -2.29 -8.82 0.38
CA ASP A 44 -2.31 -9.90 1.38
C ASP A 44 -1.92 -9.39 2.77
N VAL A 45 -0.89 -8.55 2.86
CA VAL A 45 -0.47 -7.90 4.11
C VAL A 45 -1.59 -7.00 4.63
N PHE A 46 -2.15 -6.14 3.78
CA PHE A 46 -3.25 -5.25 4.18
C PHE A 46 -4.47 -6.04 4.67
N ARG A 47 -4.86 -7.12 3.97
CA ARG A 47 -5.98 -7.97 4.39
C ARG A 47 -5.78 -8.54 5.78
N ARG A 48 -4.55 -8.93 6.14
CA ARG A 48 -4.23 -9.45 7.48
C ARG A 48 -4.20 -8.37 8.57
N LEU A 49 -3.85 -7.15 8.20
CA LEU A 49 -3.75 -6.02 9.14
C LEU A 49 -5.04 -5.23 9.29
N ARG A 50 -5.97 -5.30 8.33
CA ARG A 50 -7.16 -4.44 8.26
C ARG A 50 -8.00 -4.41 9.53
N GLU A 51 -8.09 -5.55 10.23
CA GLU A 51 -8.91 -5.69 11.45
C GLU A 51 -8.25 -5.03 12.67
N ARG A 52 -6.94 -4.80 12.59
CA ARG A 52 -6.15 -4.13 13.61
C ARG A 52 -5.93 -2.64 13.30
N LEU A 53 -6.29 -2.20 12.10
CA LEU A 53 -6.19 -0.80 11.71
C LEU A 53 -7.39 -0.03 12.28
N PRO A 54 -7.20 1.23 12.71
CA PRO A 54 -8.33 2.08 13.03
C PRO A 54 -9.28 2.19 11.83
N ALA A 55 -10.59 2.18 12.09
CA ALA A 55 -11.60 2.42 11.05
C ALA A 55 -11.43 3.81 10.42
N GLY A 56 -11.82 3.93 9.16
CA GLY A 56 -11.79 5.18 8.41
C GLY A 56 -10.40 5.59 7.92
N LEU A 57 -9.43 4.69 7.80
CA LEU A 57 -8.11 5.05 7.28
C LEU A 57 -7.99 4.81 5.77
N ASP A 58 -7.57 5.82 5.02
CA ASP A 58 -7.16 5.68 3.63
C ASP A 58 -5.63 5.59 3.57
N ILE A 59 -5.13 4.45 3.10
CA ILE A 59 -3.69 4.19 2.99
C ILE A 59 -3.32 4.11 1.52
N VAL A 60 -2.32 4.87 1.09
CA VAL A 60 -1.70 4.72 -0.23
C VAL A 60 -0.27 4.23 -0.06
N VAL A 61 0.02 3.06 -0.64
CA VAL A 61 1.38 2.52 -0.71
C VAL A 61 1.95 2.79 -2.10
N VAL A 62 3.07 3.50 -2.15
CA VAL A 62 3.85 3.73 -3.37
C VAL A 62 5.10 2.85 -3.33
N VAL A 63 5.24 1.99 -4.33
CA VAL A 63 6.44 1.18 -4.57
C VAL A 63 7.30 1.88 -5.62
N ARG A 64 8.47 2.32 -5.20
CA ARG A 64 9.52 2.90 -6.04
C ARG A 64 10.62 1.87 -6.26
N ALA A 65 11.29 1.94 -7.41
CA ALA A 65 12.55 1.22 -7.58
C ALA A 65 13.56 1.82 -6.59
N ALA A 66 14.39 0.96 -5.98
CA ALA A 66 15.65 1.46 -5.43
C ALA A 66 16.44 2.00 -6.63
N GLY A 67 16.90 3.24 -6.51
CA GLY A 67 17.78 3.84 -7.52
C GLY A 67 19.10 3.09 -7.58
#